data_AF-A0AAV2GAK4-F1
#
_entry.id   AF-A0AAV2GAK4-F1
#
_cell.length_a   1.000
_cell.length_b   1.000
_cell.length_c   1.000
_cell.angle_alpha   90.00
_cell.angle_beta   90.00
_cell.angle_gamma   90.00
#
_symmetry.space_group_name_H-M   'P 1'
#
loop_
_entity.id
_entity.type
_entity.pdbx_description
1 polymer ?
#
loop_
_entity_poly.entity_id
_entity_poly.type
_entity_poly.pdbx_seq_one_letter_code
_entity_poly.pdbx_strand_id
1 'polypeptide(L)'
;MKFDEKDGIDYAAVTVQLPGGERVPFLFTVKQLVASGKPKRFNDEFLVPRYRGSSFLDPKGRGGSQGYDNAVALPPDGRGDEEELAKENVKNAAASKGKITLSVTKSKPETGEEVWYAQLD
;
A
#
# COMPACT_ATOMS: atom_id res chain seq x y z
N MET A 1 14.34 -21.23 7.80
CA MET A 1 13.08 -20.90 8.50
C MET A 1 12.15 -20.23 7.51
N LYS A 2 10.84 -20.37 7.70
CA LYS A 2 9.82 -19.75 6.85
C LYS A 2 8.76 -19.12 7.76
N PHE A 3 8.47 -17.85 7.53
CA PHE A 3 7.38 -17.09 8.12
C PHE A 3 6.36 -16.80 7.03
N ASP A 4 5.08 -17.00 7.34
CA ASP A 4 3.98 -16.87 6.38
C ASP A 4 2.86 -16.10 7.07
N GLU A 5 2.67 -14.86 6.64
CA GLU A 5 1.61 -13.97 7.13
C GLU A 5 0.26 -14.44 6.58
N LYS A 6 -0.77 -14.44 7.44
CA LYS A 6 -2.10 -14.97 7.11
C LYS A 6 -3.24 -14.04 7.50
N ASP A 7 -3.16 -13.44 8.68
CA ASP A 7 -4.21 -12.62 9.27
C ASP A 7 -3.61 -11.69 10.33
N GLY A 8 -4.44 -10.78 10.85
CA GLY A 8 -4.12 -9.81 11.88
C GLY A 8 -4.27 -8.37 11.37
N ILE A 9 -3.81 -7.42 12.18
CA ILE A 9 -3.70 -6.02 11.78
C ILE A 9 -2.35 -5.85 11.08
N ASP A 10 -2.33 -6.28 9.82
CA ASP A 10 -1.18 -6.40 8.93
C ASP A 10 -1.01 -5.17 8.02
N TYR A 11 -1.82 -4.12 8.21
CA TYR A 11 -1.69 -2.83 7.55
C TYR A 11 -2.03 -1.65 8.47
N ALA A 12 -1.41 -0.51 8.18
CA ALA A 12 -1.66 0.78 8.82
C ALA A 12 -1.58 1.89 7.77
N ALA A 13 -2.61 2.73 7.70
CA ALA A 13 -2.60 3.92 6.86
C ALA A 13 -1.72 4.99 7.51
N VAL A 14 -0.68 5.42 6.82
CA VAL A 14 0.31 6.38 7.33
C VAL A 14 0.37 7.59 6.39
N THR A 15 0.66 8.76 6.95
CA THR A 15 0.99 9.95 6.18
C THR A 15 2.17 10.63 6.85
N VAL A 16 3.23 10.85 6.08
CA VAL A 16 4.41 11.59 6.52
C VAL A 16 4.46 12.94 5.82
N GLN A 17 5.13 13.91 6.44
CA GLN A 17 5.38 15.21 5.85
C GLN A 17 6.86 15.36 5.55
N LEU A 18 7.21 15.53 4.28
CA LEU A 18 8.58 15.79 3.85
C LEU A 18 8.99 17.22 4.22
N PRO A 19 10.31 17.49 4.31
CA PRO A 19 10.82 18.85 4.35
C PRO A 19 10.24 19.67 3.18
N GLY A 20 9.73 20.87 3.46
CA GLY A 20 9.01 21.68 2.47
C GLY A 20 7.48 21.55 2.52
N GLY A 21 6.94 20.62 3.32
CA GLY A 21 5.51 20.58 3.64
C GLY A 21 4.67 19.63 2.79
N GLU A 22 5.27 18.96 1.79
CA GLU A 22 4.62 17.92 1.01
C GLU A 22 4.20 16.75 1.91
N ARG A 23 2.96 16.27 1.75
CA ARG A 23 2.43 15.11 2.50
C ARG A 23 2.40 13.89 1.61
N VAL A 24 3.08 12.83 2.04
CA VAL A 24 3.15 11.56 1.33
C VAL A 24 2.32 10.52 2.08
N PRO A 25 1.10 10.18 1.60
CA PRO A 25 0.33 9.08 2.14
C PRO A 25 0.83 7.74 1.59
N PHE A 26 0.95 6.74 2.46
CA PHE A 26 1.24 5.37 2.06
C PHE A 26 0.59 4.37 3.02
N LEU A 27 0.44 3.14 2.55
CA LEU A 27 -0.05 2.04 3.37
C LEU A 27 1.17 1.24 3.85
N PHE A 28 1.52 1.36 5.13
CA PHE A 28 2.47 0.43 5.72
C PHE A 28 1.77 -0.92 5.87
N THR A 29 2.35 -1.99 5.33
CA THR A 29 1.69 -3.30 5.28
C THR A 29 2.72 -4.41 5.20
N VAL A 30 2.33 -5.60 5.65
CA VAL A 30 3.06 -6.87 5.44
C VAL A 30 2.12 -7.97 4.90
N LYS A 31 0.99 -7.55 4.30
CA LYS A 31 0.00 -8.44 3.67
C LYS A 31 0.63 -9.46 2.74
N GLN A 32 0.25 -10.72 2.92
CA GLN A 32 0.69 -11.86 2.12
C GLN A 32 2.21 -12.01 2.07
N LEU A 33 2.91 -11.57 3.13
CA LEU A 33 4.35 -11.76 3.24
C LEU A 33 4.67 -13.24 3.44
N VAL A 34 5.47 -13.79 2.53
CA VAL A 34 6.06 -15.11 2.68
C VAL A 34 7.56 -14.93 2.81
N ALA A 35 8.06 -14.80 4.04
CA ALA A 35 9.48 -14.58 4.32
C ALA A 35 10.23 -15.90 4.56
N SER A 36 11.23 -16.19 3.74
CA SER A 36 12.02 -17.41 3.78
C SER A 36 13.52 -17.11 3.79
N GLY A 37 14.28 -17.87 4.57
CA GLY A 37 15.72 -17.60 4.69
C GLY A 37 16.38 -18.10 5.97
N LYS A 38 17.55 -17.53 6.23
CA LYS A 38 18.36 -17.78 7.43
C LYS A 38 18.00 -16.74 8.50
N PRO A 39 18.08 -17.08 9.81
CA PRO A 39 17.72 -16.16 10.91
C PRO A 39 18.32 -14.75 10.83
N LYS A 40 19.54 -14.65 10.31
CA LYS A 40 20.27 -13.38 10.18
C LYS A 40 19.71 -12.47 9.08
N ARG A 41 19.00 -13.01 8.09
CA ARG A 41 18.43 -12.26 6.98
C ARG A 41 17.37 -13.07 6.22
N PHE A 42 16.15 -12.57 6.22
CA PHE A 42 15.04 -12.98 5.37
C PHE A 42 14.71 -11.80 4.47
N ASN A 43 14.65 -12.00 3.15
CA ASN A 43 14.28 -10.95 2.22
C ASN A 43 13.16 -11.50 1.34
N ASP A 44 12.00 -10.85 1.32
CA ASP A 44 10.89 -11.28 0.47
C ASP A 44 9.96 -10.12 0.10
N GLU A 45 9.07 -10.40 -0.86
CA GLU A 45 8.06 -9.46 -1.34
C GLU A 45 6.76 -9.60 -0.54
N PHE A 46 6.02 -8.49 -0.44
CA PHE A 46 4.68 -8.46 0.14
C PHE A 46 3.73 -7.61 -0.72
N LEU A 47 2.44 -7.84 -0.56
CA LEU A 47 1.40 -7.10 -1.27
C LEU A 47 1.23 -5.71 -0.66
N VAL A 48 1.22 -4.70 -1.51
CA VAL A 48 0.83 -3.33 -1.15
C VAL A 48 -0.50 -3.02 -1.82
N PRO A 49 -1.64 -3.22 -1.13
CA PRO A 49 -2.93 -2.76 -1.62
C PRO A 49 -2.92 -1.25 -1.87
N ARG A 50 -3.83 -0.79 -2.72
CA ARG A 50 -4.04 0.66 -2.90
C ARG A 50 -4.41 1.31 -1.58
N TYR A 51 -3.86 2.50 -1.35
CA TYR A 51 -4.18 3.33 -0.19
C TYR A 51 -5.67 3.73 -0.13
N ARG A 52 -6.32 3.84 -1.29
CA ARG A 52 -7.77 4.06 -1.42
C ARG A 52 -8.41 2.82 -2.04
N GLY A 53 -9.50 2.35 -1.42
CA GLY A 53 -10.30 1.25 -1.96
C GLY A 53 -11.01 1.61 -3.26
N SER A 54 -11.52 0.61 -3.98
CA SER A 54 -12.19 0.80 -5.28
C SER A 54 -13.43 1.70 -5.23
N SER A 55 -14.11 1.75 -4.08
CA SER A 55 -15.29 2.59 -3.83
C SER A 55 -14.96 3.99 -3.28
N PHE A 56 -13.69 4.35 -3.15
CA PHE A 56 -13.30 5.69 -2.75
C PHE A 56 -13.73 6.71 -3.81
N LEU A 57 -14.35 7.80 -3.37
CA LEU A 57 -14.76 8.91 -4.21
C LEU A 57 -13.80 10.08 -4.05
N ASP A 58 -13.28 10.58 -5.16
CA ASP A 58 -12.56 11.84 -5.16
C ASP A 58 -13.54 13.04 -4.97
N PRO A 59 -13.05 14.27 -4.78
CA PRO A 59 -13.91 15.44 -4.59
C PRO A 59 -14.86 15.76 -5.74
N LYS A 60 -14.67 15.14 -6.92
CA LYS A 60 -15.55 15.25 -8.08
C LYS A 60 -16.56 14.11 -8.14
N GLY A 61 -16.61 13.27 -7.12
CA GLY A 61 -17.48 12.09 -7.07
C GLY A 61 -17.01 10.97 -8.01
N ARG A 62 -15.75 11.01 -8.48
CA ARG A 62 -15.21 9.96 -9.35
C ARG A 62 -14.59 8.84 -8.52
N GLY A 63 -14.86 7.60 -8.90
CA GLY A 63 -14.37 6.41 -8.21
C GLY A 63 -14.14 5.26 -9.18
N GLY A 64 -13.62 4.13 -8.68
CA GLY A 64 -13.29 2.97 -9.53
C GLY A 64 -14.46 2.05 -9.76
N SER A 65 -15.15 1.65 -8.68
CA SER A 65 -16.34 0.78 -8.74
C SER A 65 -17.66 1.51 -8.49
N GLN A 66 -17.60 2.75 -8.01
CA GLN A 66 -18.76 3.62 -7.74
C GLN A 66 -18.40 5.05 -8.13
N GLY A 67 -19.41 5.89 -8.35
CA GLY A 67 -19.22 7.30 -8.73
C GLY A 67 -19.21 7.51 -10.23
N TYR A 68 -18.83 8.72 -10.64
CA TYR A 68 -18.70 9.10 -12.06
C TYR A 68 -17.38 8.58 -12.65
N ASP A 69 -17.40 8.27 -13.93
CA ASP A 69 -16.22 7.89 -14.71
C ASP A 69 -15.51 9.10 -15.34
N ASN A 70 -16.15 10.27 -15.38
CA ASN A 70 -15.59 11.50 -15.91
C ASN A 70 -15.85 12.75 -15.05
N ALA A 71 -15.29 13.89 -15.46
CA ALA A 71 -15.44 15.16 -14.76
C ALA A 71 -16.74 15.88 -15.14
N VAL A 72 -17.87 15.42 -14.57
CA VAL A 72 -19.24 15.93 -14.86
C VAL A 72 -19.47 17.43 -14.63
N ALA A 73 -18.58 18.09 -13.90
CA ALA A 73 -18.65 19.53 -13.65
C ALA A 73 -18.12 20.38 -14.82
N LEU A 74 -17.46 19.77 -15.81
CA LEU A 74 -16.98 20.47 -16.99
C LEU A 74 -18.07 20.50 -18.09
N PRO A 75 -18.13 21.56 -18.92
CA PRO A 75 -19.14 21.70 -19.96
C PRO A 75 -19.19 20.50 -20.91
N PRO A 76 -20.36 20.23 -21.53
CA PRO A 76 -20.61 19.05 -22.35
C PRO A 76 -19.83 18.98 -23.68
N ASP A 77 -18.97 19.95 -23.99
CA ASP A 77 -18.12 19.98 -25.17
C ASP A 77 -16.94 18.97 -25.11
N GLY A 78 -17.09 17.87 -24.38
CA GLY A 78 -16.08 16.81 -24.23
C GLY A 78 -14.93 17.14 -23.27
N ARG A 79 -14.95 18.31 -22.61
CA ARG A 79 -13.87 18.72 -21.69
C ARG A 79 -13.70 17.78 -20.49
N GLY A 80 -14.77 17.11 -20.09
CA GLY A 80 -14.75 16.11 -19.01
C GLY A 80 -14.03 14.81 -19.37
N ASP A 81 -13.90 14.53 -20.68
CA ASP A 81 -13.38 13.29 -21.26
C ASP A 81 -12.05 13.51 -22.01
N GLU A 82 -11.45 14.70 -21.87
CA GLU A 82 -10.14 15.03 -22.46
C GLU A 82 -9.06 14.03 -22.01
N GLU A 83 -8.16 13.66 -22.93
CA GLU A 83 -7.07 12.71 -22.65
C GLU A 83 -6.17 13.15 -21.49
N GLU A 84 -6.06 14.48 -21.26
CA GLU A 84 -5.33 15.05 -20.14
C GLU A 84 -5.92 14.64 -18.78
N LEU A 85 -7.24 14.39 -18.71
CA LEU A 85 -7.96 13.95 -17.51
C LEU A 85 -8.05 12.43 -17.38
N ALA A 86 -7.54 11.67 -18.36
CA ALA A 86 -7.67 10.21 -18.38
C ALA A 86 -7.11 9.56 -17.11
N LYS A 87 -6.01 10.08 -16.55
CA LYS A 87 -5.41 9.57 -15.31
C LYS A 87 -6.30 9.83 -14.09
N GLU A 88 -6.99 10.95 -14.07
CA GLU A 88 -7.87 11.37 -12.98
C GLU A 88 -9.24 10.72 -13.09
N ASN A 89 -9.72 10.43 -14.30
CA ASN A 89 -10.98 9.77 -14.60
C ASN A 89 -10.88 8.25 -14.35
N VAL A 90 -9.82 7.62 -14.87
CA VAL A 90 -9.60 6.18 -14.72
C VAL A 90 -9.00 5.87 -13.35
N LYS A 91 -9.85 5.55 -12.37
CA LYS A 91 -9.43 5.16 -11.02
C LYS A 91 -8.93 3.72 -10.99
N ASN A 92 -7.62 3.55 -11.14
CA ASN A 92 -7.00 2.22 -11.09
C ASN A 92 -6.86 1.71 -9.63
N ALA A 93 -7.46 0.56 -9.33
CA ALA A 93 -7.43 -0.09 -8.02
C ALA A 93 -6.34 -1.20 -7.87
N ALA A 94 -5.43 -1.34 -8.83
CA ALA A 94 -4.41 -2.38 -8.82
C ALA A 94 -3.40 -2.22 -7.67
N ALA A 95 -3.13 -3.33 -6.98
CA ALA A 95 -2.10 -3.42 -5.95
C ALA A 95 -0.68 -3.37 -6.55
N SER A 96 0.30 -3.00 -5.74
CA SER A 96 1.72 -3.10 -6.06
C SER A 96 2.42 -4.09 -5.13
N LYS A 97 3.74 -4.21 -5.28
CA LYS A 97 4.58 -5.04 -4.40
C LYS A 97 5.57 -4.17 -3.65
N GLY A 98 5.82 -4.51 -2.39
CA GLY A 98 6.88 -3.95 -1.56
C GLY A 98 7.91 -5.03 -1.22
N LYS A 99 9.08 -4.62 -0.71
CA LYS A 99 10.14 -5.52 -0.26
C LYS A 99 10.50 -5.25 1.18
N ILE A 100 10.70 -6.33 1.94
CA ILE A 100 11.09 -6.25 3.34
C ILE A 100 12.25 -7.19 3.61
N THR A 101 13.20 -6.70 4.38
CA THR A 101 14.29 -7.47 4.98
C THR A 101 14.03 -7.60 6.48
N LEU A 102 13.90 -8.82 6.98
CA LEU A 102 13.76 -9.15 8.40
C LEU A 102 15.03 -9.80 8.93
N SER A 103 15.46 -9.43 10.14
CA SER A 103 16.64 -10.01 10.79
C SER A 103 16.37 -10.25 12.28
N VAL A 104 16.61 -11.47 12.76
CA VAL A 104 16.52 -11.78 14.20
C VAL A 104 17.70 -11.13 14.92
N THR A 105 17.40 -10.36 15.96
CA THR A 105 18.41 -9.63 16.76
C THR A 105 18.63 -10.25 18.13
N LYS A 106 17.57 -10.77 18.76
CA LYS A 106 17.60 -11.45 20.06
C LYS A 106 16.59 -12.60 20.04
N SER A 107 16.90 -13.66 20.78
CA SER A 107 16.00 -14.81 20.96
C SER A 107 16.01 -15.23 22.43
N LYS A 108 14.86 -15.62 22.95
CA LYS A 108 14.68 -16.22 24.28
C LYS A 108 14.01 -17.59 24.11
N PRO A 109 14.80 -18.67 23.99
CA PRO A 109 14.27 -20.00 23.67
C PRO A 109 13.29 -20.56 24.71
N GLU A 110 13.45 -20.17 25.98
CA GLU A 110 12.58 -20.64 27.08
C GLU A 110 11.12 -20.22 26.90
N THR A 111 10.88 -19.06 26.29
CA THR A 111 9.53 -18.53 26.01
C THR A 111 9.17 -18.60 24.53
N GLY A 112 10.13 -18.94 23.65
CA GLY A 112 9.96 -18.92 22.20
C GLY A 112 9.91 -17.50 21.61
N GLU A 113 10.33 -16.47 22.35
CA GLU A 113 10.29 -15.08 21.89
C GLU A 113 11.48 -14.75 20.99
N GLU A 114 11.20 -14.03 19.90
CA GLU A 114 12.22 -13.51 18.98
C GLU A 114 11.99 -12.01 18.74
N VAL A 115 13.06 -11.22 18.82
CA VAL A 115 13.04 -9.79 18.50
C VAL A 115 13.65 -9.57 17.13
N TRP A 116 12.89 -8.88 16.28
CA TRP A 116 13.23 -8.69 14.89
C TRP A 116 13.54 -7.23 14.59
N TYR A 117 14.50 -7.01 13.68
CA TYR A 117 14.69 -5.75 12.99
C TYR A 117 14.12 -5.87 11.58
N ALA A 118 13.37 -4.87 11.16
CA ALA A 118 12.75 -4.79 9.84
C ALA A 118 13.30 -3.59 9.07
N GLN A 119 13.70 -3.83 7.82
CA GLN A 119 14.08 -2.79 6.87
C GLN A 119 13.19 -2.92 5.64
N LEU A 120 12.54 -1.82 5.26
CA LEU A 120 11.73 -1.72 4.04
C LEU A 120 12.58 -1.12 2.93
N ASP A 121 12.46 -1.65 1.73
CA ASP A 121 13.12 -1.15 0.51
C ASP A 121 12.08 -0.55 -0.46
#